data_AF-A0A940UAI3-F1
#
_entry.id   AF-A0A940UAI3-F1
#
_cell.length_a   1.000
_cell.length_b   1.000
_cell.length_c   1.000
_cell.angle_alpha   90.00
_cell.angle_beta   90.00
_cell.angle_gamma   90.00
#
_symmetry.space_group_name_H-M   'P 1'
#
loop_
_entity.id
_entity.type
_entity.pdbx_description
1 polymer ?
#
loop_
_entity_poly.entity_id
_entity_poly.type
_entity_poly.pdbx_seq_one_letter_code
_entity_poly.pdbx_strand_id
1 'polypeptide(L)'
;MTPAKKHKKVFSPGLTNAPPLAMDVPGLARGFRHYFTHSLGRDKYCRSANYHYIALAMTVRDRLMERWKNTRYAYEEADCKRACYLSLEFLMGRALGNAALSLGITDRISEALHSLGLELEDLVDAEQDAGLGNGGLGRLAACFLDSCATLQLPVTGYGIRYEYGMFRQKIENGRQVEEPDHWLRGSNPWEIPRPEYSQK
;
A
#
# COMPACT_ATOMS: atom_id res chain seq x y z
N MET A 1 -2.17 40.39 -28.51
CA MET A 1 -2.80 39.13 -28.08
C MET A 1 -1.83 37.99 -28.35
N THR A 2 -1.11 37.54 -27.31
CA THR A 2 -0.14 36.45 -27.43
C THR A 2 -0.92 35.13 -27.46
N PRO A 3 -0.73 34.24 -28.45
CA PRO A 3 -1.48 33.00 -28.52
C PRO A 3 -1.08 32.10 -27.35
N ALA A 4 -2.06 31.63 -26.59
CA ALA A 4 -1.86 30.65 -25.52
C ALA A 4 -1.13 29.42 -26.09
N LYS A 5 0.06 29.13 -25.55
CA LYS A 5 0.83 27.94 -25.93
C LYS A 5 -0.03 26.71 -25.63
N LYS A 6 -0.49 26.01 -26.67
CA LYS A 6 -1.11 24.68 -26.53
C LYS A 6 -0.09 23.77 -25.86
N HIS A 7 -0.31 23.40 -24.60
CA HIS A 7 0.51 22.39 -23.94
C HIS A 7 0.43 21.09 -24.74
N LYS A 8 1.57 20.62 -25.27
CA LYS A 8 1.67 19.29 -25.86
C LYS A 8 1.29 18.28 -24.78
N LYS A 9 0.25 17.47 -25.01
CA LYS A 9 -0.01 16.29 -24.18
C LYS A 9 1.19 15.35 -24.34
N VAL A 10 1.95 15.15 -23.27
CA VAL A 10 3.06 14.19 -23.23
C VAL A 10 2.44 12.81 -23.01
N PHE A 11 2.48 11.97 -24.04
CA PHE A 11 1.92 10.62 -23.99
C PHE A 11 2.85 9.65 -24.70
N SER A 12 3.27 8.58 -24.01
CA SER A 12 4.14 7.53 -24.54
C SER A 12 3.64 6.17 -24.04
N PRO A 13 2.81 5.45 -24.83
CA PRO A 13 2.27 4.14 -24.44
C PRO A 13 3.36 3.13 -24.06
N GLY A 14 4.51 3.18 -24.73
CA GLY A 14 5.61 2.24 -24.50
C GLY A 14 6.26 2.34 -23.13
N LEU A 15 6.01 3.42 -22.36
CA LEU A 15 6.59 3.58 -21.03
C LEU A 15 6.12 2.50 -20.05
N THR A 16 4.93 1.93 -20.26
CA THR A 16 4.37 0.89 -19.39
C THR A 16 4.78 -0.53 -19.81
N ASN A 17 5.54 -0.67 -20.91
CA ASN A 17 6.10 -1.93 -21.40
C ASN A 17 7.43 -2.25 -20.71
N ALA A 18 7.39 -2.34 -19.38
CA ALA A 18 8.50 -2.81 -18.57
C ALA A 18 8.44 -4.34 -18.41
N PRO A 19 9.58 -5.04 -18.29
CA PRO A 19 9.59 -6.45 -17.94
C PRO A 19 8.95 -6.65 -16.55
N PRO A 20 8.21 -7.76 -16.34
CA PRO A 20 7.58 -8.03 -15.05
C PRO A 20 8.64 -8.21 -13.96
N LEU A 21 8.33 -7.74 -12.76
CA LEU A 21 9.20 -7.89 -11.60
C LEU A 21 9.28 -9.36 -11.17
N ALA A 22 10.50 -9.82 -10.93
CA ALA A 22 10.76 -11.19 -10.51
C ALA A 22 10.13 -11.48 -9.14
N MET A 23 9.41 -12.61 -9.03
CA MET A 23 8.72 -13.05 -7.80
C MET A 23 9.52 -14.09 -7.01
N ASP A 24 10.73 -14.41 -7.47
CA ASP A 24 11.65 -15.36 -6.84
C ASP A 24 12.47 -14.71 -5.72
N VAL A 25 13.12 -15.54 -4.92
CA VAL A 25 13.93 -15.11 -3.76
C VAL A 25 15.00 -14.08 -4.17
N PRO A 26 15.81 -14.30 -5.23
CA PRO A 26 16.78 -13.30 -5.67
C PRO A 26 16.13 -11.98 -6.12
N GLY A 27 14.99 -12.03 -6.81
CA GLY A 27 14.25 -10.85 -7.25
C GLY A 27 13.69 -10.02 -6.11
N LEU A 28 13.17 -10.68 -5.08
CA LEU A 28 12.66 -10.04 -3.86
C LEU A 28 13.80 -9.40 -3.07
N ALA A 29 14.90 -10.14 -2.84
CA ALA A 29 16.08 -9.61 -2.15
C ALA A 29 16.70 -8.40 -2.89
N ARG A 30 16.74 -8.43 -4.23
CA ARG A 30 17.19 -7.29 -5.04
C ARG A 30 16.28 -6.08 -4.87
N GLY A 31 14.96 -6.26 -4.94
CA GLY A 31 13.99 -5.18 -4.76
C GLY A 31 14.11 -4.54 -3.37
N PHE A 32 14.18 -5.38 -2.34
CA PHE A 32 14.36 -4.94 -0.96
C PHE A 32 15.63 -4.09 -0.78
N ARG A 33 16.78 -4.60 -1.24
CA ARG A 33 18.06 -3.85 -1.20
C ARG A 33 17.99 -2.56 -1.99
N HIS A 34 17.36 -2.58 -3.17
CA HIS A 34 17.20 -1.40 -4.00
C HIS A 34 16.47 -0.28 -3.25
N TYR A 35 15.31 -0.59 -2.66
CA TYR A 35 14.53 0.40 -1.92
C TYR A 35 15.22 0.86 -0.65
N PHE A 36 15.79 -0.06 0.12
CA PHE A 36 16.50 0.26 1.36
C PHE A 36 17.70 1.20 1.11
N THR A 37 18.54 0.87 0.13
CA THR A 37 19.77 1.61 -0.14
C THR A 37 19.54 2.87 -0.99
N HIS A 38 18.79 2.77 -2.09
CA HIS A 38 18.71 3.85 -3.07
C HIS A 38 17.52 4.78 -2.85
N SER A 39 16.36 4.25 -2.48
CA SER A 39 15.16 5.08 -2.27
C SER A 39 15.11 5.68 -0.87
N LEU A 40 15.44 4.89 0.16
CA LEU A 40 15.41 5.34 1.55
C LEU A 40 16.76 5.88 2.03
N GLY A 41 17.83 5.67 1.26
CA GLY A 41 19.18 6.17 1.57
C GLY A 41 19.78 5.58 2.85
N ARG A 42 19.43 4.33 3.21
CA ARG A 42 19.90 3.70 4.43
C ARG A 42 21.21 2.95 4.21
N ASP A 43 22.02 2.93 5.26
CA ASP A 43 23.32 2.25 5.30
C ASP A 43 23.32 1.07 6.28
N LYS A 44 24.48 0.41 6.38
CA LYS A 44 24.72 -0.73 7.27
C LYS A 44 24.60 -0.42 8.77
N TYR A 45 24.50 0.85 9.16
CA TYR A 45 24.35 1.27 10.56
C TYR A 45 22.90 1.59 10.93
N CYS A 46 21.97 1.51 9.98
CA CYS A 46 20.55 1.70 10.25
C CYS A 46 20.01 0.58 11.16
N ARG A 47 19.52 0.95 12.34
CA ARG A 47 18.94 0.01 13.32
C ARG A 47 17.41 0.07 13.40
N SER A 48 16.76 0.92 12.61
CA SER A 48 15.32 1.11 12.70
C SER A 48 14.58 0.07 11.85
N ALA A 49 13.78 -0.76 12.49
CA ALA A 49 12.90 -1.73 11.82
C ALA A 49 11.94 -1.06 10.84
N ASN A 50 11.49 0.17 11.13
CA ASN A 50 10.58 0.92 10.26
C ASN A 50 11.14 1.12 8.83
N TYR A 51 12.43 1.40 8.66
CA TYR A 51 12.99 1.53 7.31
C TYR A 51 13.09 0.19 6.57
N HIS A 52 13.35 -0.90 7.29
CA HIS A 52 13.32 -2.24 6.72
C HIS A 52 11.90 -2.60 6.26
N TYR A 53 10.90 -2.32 7.11
CA TYR A 53 9.49 -2.44 6.76
C TYR A 53 9.12 -1.64 5.51
N ILE A 54 9.45 -0.33 5.46
CA ILE A 54 9.11 0.52 4.32
C ILE A 54 9.75 -0.01 3.03
N ALA A 55 11.01 -0.45 3.08
CA ALA A 55 11.68 -1.03 1.92
C ALA A 55 10.99 -2.30 1.41
N LEU A 56 10.56 -3.16 2.33
CA LEU A 56 9.80 -4.37 1.99
C LEU A 56 8.40 -4.03 1.45
N ALA A 57 7.68 -3.11 2.07
CA ALA A 57 6.37 -2.66 1.61
C ALA A 57 6.44 -2.06 0.20
N MET A 58 7.46 -1.26 -0.11
CA MET A 58 7.69 -0.76 -1.48
C MET A 58 7.97 -1.91 -2.46
N THR A 59 8.78 -2.89 -2.06
CA THR A 59 9.09 -4.09 -2.86
C THR A 59 7.83 -4.89 -3.20
N VAL A 60 6.94 -5.09 -2.23
CA VAL A 60 5.68 -5.81 -2.40
C VAL A 60 4.68 -4.97 -3.22
N ARG A 61 4.57 -3.67 -2.93
CA ARG A 61 3.65 -2.75 -3.61
C ARG A 61 3.89 -2.70 -5.12
N ASP A 62 5.13 -2.68 -5.59
CA ASP A 62 5.37 -2.62 -7.04
C ASP A 62 4.78 -3.82 -7.79
N ARG A 63 4.86 -5.02 -7.19
CA ARG A 63 4.27 -6.25 -7.73
C ARG A 63 2.74 -6.21 -7.71
N LEU A 64 2.15 -5.51 -6.74
CA LEU A 64 0.72 -5.19 -6.75
C LEU A 64 0.37 -4.17 -7.83
N MET A 65 1.22 -3.16 -8.06
CA MET A 65 0.96 -2.11 -9.05
C MET A 65 0.92 -2.63 -10.48
N GLU A 66 1.74 -3.64 -10.83
CA GLU A 66 1.62 -4.34 -12.12
C GLU A 66 0.22 -4.92 -12.33
N ARG A 67 -0.32 -5.60 -11.30
CA ARG A 67 -1.67 -6.19 -11.32
C ARG A 67 -2.76 -5.14 -11.32
N TRP A 68 -2.60 -4.07 -10.53
CA TRP A 68 -3.53 -2.96 -10.46
C TRP A 68 -3.68 -2.28 -11.83
N LYS A 69 -2.56 -2.04 -12.53
CA LYS A 69 -2.54 -1.52 -13.91
C LYS A 69 -3.27 -2.45 -14.87
N ASN A 70 -2.97 -3.74 -14.85
CA ASN A 70 -3.59 -4.72 -15.75
C ASN A 70 -5.10 -4.85 -15.50
N THR A 71 -5.52 -4.80 -14.23
CA THR A 71 -6.95 -4.79 -13.86
C THR A 71 -7.66 -3.57 -14.44
N ARG A 72 -7.02 -2.39 -14.38
CA ARG A 72 -7.56 -1.18 -14.99
C ARG A 72 -7.69 -1.30 -16.51
N TYR A 73 -6.68 -1.83 -17.21
CA TYR A 73 -6.78 -2.09 -18.66
C TYR A 73 -7.93 -3.02 -18.99
N ALA A 74 -8.05 -4.14 -18.26
CA ALA A 74 -9.16 -5.08 -18.46
C ALA A 74 -10.54 -4.41 -18.27
N TYR A 75 -10.70 -3.56 -17.25
CA TYR A 75 -11.94 -2.83 -17.03
C TYR A 75 -12.24 -1.79 -18.13
N GLU A 76 -11.22 -1.14 -18.69
CA GLU A 76 -11.35 -0.17 -19.78
C GLU A 76 -11.65 -0.86 -21.13
N GLU A 77 -10.97 -1.96 -21.43
CA GLU A 77 -11.15 -2.74 -22.66
C GLU A 77 -12.50 -3.44 -22.73
N ALA A 78 -12.97 -3.99 -21.60
CA ALA A 78 -14.25 -4.70 -21.53
C ALA A 78 -15.47 -3.77 -21.37
N ASP A 79 -15.25 -2.46 -21.15
CA ASP A 79 -16.29 -1.47 -20.84
C ASP A 79 -17.32 -1.97 -19.80
N CYS A 80 -16.83 -2.67 -18.77
CA CYS A 80 -17.70 -3.37 -17.83
C CYS A 80 -18.39 -2.40 -16.87
N LYS A 81 -19.57 -2.76 -16.38
CA LYS A 81 -20.22 -2.05 -15.26
C LYS A 81 -19.34 -2.12 -14.01
N ARG A 82 -19.13 -0.99 -13.36
CA ARG A 82 -18.31 -0.85 -12.14
C ARG A 82 -19.17 -0.43 -10.97
N ALA A 83 -18.93 -0.99 -9.80
CA ALA A 83 -19.61 -0.60 -8.57
C ALA A 83 -18.69 0.26 -7.69
N CYS A 84 -19.26 1.29 -7.09
CA CYS A 84 -18.56 2.19 -6.17
C CYS A 84 -19.10 1.96 -4.75
N TYR A 85 -18.27 1.43 -3.87
CA TYR A 85 -18.62 1.22 -2.47
C TYR A 85 -18.19 2.43 -1.65
N LEU A 86 -19.16 3.22 -1.19
CA LEU A 86 -18.91 4.41 -0.38
C LEU A 86 -19.00 4.06 1.10
N SER A 87 -17.96 4.33 1.87
CA SER A 87 -17.97 4.14 3.32
C SER A 87 -17.19 5.24 4.02
N LEU A 88 -17.66 5.64 5.19
CA LEU A 88 -16.91 6.53 6.08
C LEU A 88 -15.80 5.78 6.81
N GLU A 89 -15.82 4.45 6.85
CA GLU A 89 -14.82 3.66 7.57
C GLU A 89 -14.28 2.51 6.72
N PHE A 90 -12.97 2.27 6.83
CA PHE A 90 -12.28 1.10 6.32
C PHE A 90 -11.24 0.63 7.34
N LEU A 91 -11.53 -0.46 8.06
CA LEU A 91 -10.59 -1.05 9.02
C LEU A 91 -9.67 -2.04 8.29
N MET A 92 -8.73 -1.50 7.52
CA MET A 92 -7.81 -2.27 6.68
C MET A 92 -6.85 -3.13 7.51
N GLY A 93 -6.39 -2.59 8.65
CA GLY A 93 -5.31 -3.17 9.45
C GLY A 93 -3.95 -3.08 8.75
N ARG A 94 -2.98 -3.87 9.23
CA ARG A 94 -1.67 -4.06 8.59
C ARG A 94 -1.81 -4.73 7.20
N ALA A 95 -1.20 -4.13 6.17
CA ALA A 95 -1.37 -4.55 4.78
C ALA A 95 -0.27 -5.49 4.28
N LEU A 96 0.94 -5.46 4.83
CA LEU A 96 2.09 -6.21 4.33
C LEU A 96 1.82 -7.72 4.27
N GLY A 97 1.32 -8.29 5.37
CA GLY A 97 1.02 -9.72 5.46
C GLY A 97 -0.03 -10.16 4.44
N ASN A 98 -1.13 -9.41 4.33
CA ASN A 98 -2.19 -9.71 3.37
C ASN A 98 -1.69 -9.57 1.92
N ALA A 99 -0.91 -8.53 1.63
CA ALA A 99 -0.33 -8.32 0.31
C ALA A 99 0.62 -9.45 -0.11
N ALA A 100 1.50 -9.89 0.79
CA ALA A 100 2.41 -11.01 0.54
C ALA A 100 1.65 -12.33 0.31
N LEU A 101 0.61 -12.57 1.11
CA LEU A 101 -0.26 -13.75 1.01
C LEU A 101 -1.01 -13.77 -0.32
N SER A 102 -1.68 -12.68 -0.69
CA SER A 102 -2.46 -12.58 -1.93
C SER A 102 -1.60 -12.66 -3.20
N LEU A 103 -0.31 -12.30 -3.10
CA LEU A 103 0.66 -12.50 -4.18
C LEU A 103 1.26 -13.92 -4.21
N GLY A 104 1.04 -14.74 -3.17
CA GLY A 104 1.62 -16.06 -3.02
C GLY A 104 3.14 -16.04 -2.87
N ILE A 105 3.70 -15.03 -2.20
CA ILE A 105 5.15 -14.84 -2.05
C ILE A 105 5.64 -14.81 -0.61
N THR A 106 4.78 -15.08 0.38
CA THR A 106 5.14 -15.04 1.81
C THR A 106 6.41 -15.83 2.12
N ASP A 107 6.47 -17.10 1.73
CA ASP A 107 7.64 -17.97 1.99
C ASP A 107 8.91 -17.46 1.30
N ARG A 108 8.76 -16.95 0.07
CA ARG A 108 9.89 -16.42 -0.72
C ARG A 108 10.42 -15.10 -0.13
N ILE A 109 9.55 -14.28 0.44
CA ILE A 109 9.96 -13.07 1.17
C ILE A 109 10.71 -13.47 2.43
N SER A 110 10.19 -14.43 3.21
CA SER A 110 10.86 -14.94 4.41
C SER A 110 12.27 -15.47 4.06
N GLU A 111 12.41 -16.33 3.05
CA GLU A 111 13.71 -16.84 2.61
C GLU A 111 14.65 -15.71 2.14
N ALA A 112 14.13 -14.74 1.38
CA ALA A 112 14.90 -13.59 0.93
C ALA A 112 15.42 -12.76 2.11
N LEU A 113 14.59 -12.48 3.12
CA LEU A 113 14.97 -11.71 4.30
C LEU A 113 15.95 -12.47 5.19
N HIS A 114 15.74 -13.77 5.41
CA HIS A 114 16.68 -14.61 6.15
C HIS A 114 18.08 -14.62 5.51
N SER A 115 18.16 -14.65 4.17
CA SER A 115 19.44 -14.54 3.45
C SER A 115 20.17 -13.20 3.68
N LEU A 116 19.45 -12.20 4.19
CA LEU A 116 19.95 -10.87 4.56
C LEU A 116 20.13 -10.70 6.07
N GLY A 117 19.85 -11.73 6.87
CA GLY A 117 19.90 -11.70 8.34
C GLY A 117 18.75 -10.95 8.99
N LEU A 118 17.56 -10.95 8.37
CA LEU A 118 16.35 -10.32 8.88
C LEU A 118 15.22 -11.37 9.01
N GLU A 119 14.37 -11.18 10.01
CA GLU A 119 13.15 -11.97 10.22
C GLU A 119 11.93 -11.20 9.66
N LEU A 120 10.99 -11.89 9.01
CA LEU A 120 9.81 -11.24 8.41
C LEU A 120 8.89 -10.68 9.50
N GLU A 121 8.77 -11.39 10.60
CA GLU A 121 7.94 -11.08 11.75
C GLU A 121 8.30 -9.71 12.34
N ASP A 122 9.60 -9.42 12.51
CA ASP A 122 10.09 -8.13 13.01
C ASP A 122 9.65 -6.95 12.11
N LEU A 123 9.58 -7.18 10.80
CA LEU A 123 9.18 -6.16 9.83
C LEU A 123 7.65 -6.00 9.77
N VAL A 124 6.89 -7.09 9.95
CA VAL A 124 5.42 -7.07 10.03
C VAL A 124 4.96 -6.36 11.31
N ASP A 125 5.68 -6.53 12.42
CA ASP A 125 5.37 -5.86 13.68
C ASP A 125 5.78 -4.38 13.71
N ALA A 126 6.64 -3.95 12.79
CA ALA A 126 6.95 -2.54 12.59
C ALA A 126 5.86 -1.77 11.81
N GLU A 127 4.94 -2.47 11.12
CA GLU A 127 3.82 -1.84 10.40
C GLU A 127 2.76 -1.31 11.39
N GLN A 128 2.39 -0.04 11.23
CA GLN A 128 1.28 0.55 11.97
C GLN A 128 -0.05 0.28 11.27
N ASP A 129 -1.09 -0.01 12.04
CA ASP A 129 -2.45 -0.13 11.52
C ASP A 129 -2.93 1.19 10.91
N ALA A 130 -3.65 1.10 9.79
CA ALA A 130 -4.24 2.27 9.16
C ALA A 130 -5.45 2.76 9.98
N GLY A 131 -5.35 3.97 10.54
CA GLY A 131 -6.42 4.66 11.28
C GLY A 131 -7.56 5.16 10.38
N LEU A 132 -8.14 4.28 9.57
CA LEU A 132 -9.17 4.60 8.56
C LEU A 132 -10.58 4.09 8.94
N GLY A 133 -10.72 3.43 10.08
CA GLY A 133 -11.99 2.94 10.61
C GLY A 133 -11.82 2.43 12.04
N ASN A 134 -12.93 2.12 12.71
CA ASN A 134 -12.91 1.77 14.14
C ASN A 134 -13.63 0.47 14.44
N GLY A 135 -14.83 0.31 13.85
CA GLY A 135 -15.75 -0.74 14.24
C GLY A 135 -16.03 -1.79 13.16
N GLY A 136 -17.10 -2.55 13.40
CA GLY A 136 -17.57 -3.59 12.49
C GLY A 136 -17.96 -3.06 11.10
N LEU A 137 -18.44 -1.82 11.00
CA LEU A 137 -18.72 -1.16 9.71
C LEU A 137 -17.45 -1.08 8.85
N GLY A 138 -16.35 -0.56 9.42
CA GLY A 138 -15.08 -0.46 8.73
C GLY A 138 -14.49 -1.82 8.38
N ARG A 139 -14.64 -2.83 9.25
CA ARG A 139 -14.13 -4.18 8.98
C ARG A 139 -14.95 -4.91 7.92
N LEU A 140 -16.27 -4.72 7.91
CA LEU A 140 -17.14 -5.22 6.86
C LEU A 140 -16.74 -4.62 5.50
N ALA A 141 -16.52 -3.31 5.44
CA ALA A 141 -16.07 -2.63 4.23
C ALA A 141 -14.74 -3.19 3.72
N ALA A 142 -13.76 -3.40 4.61
CA ALA A 142 -12.46 -3.96 4.25
C ALA A 142 -12.58 -5.41 3.73
N CYS A 143 -13.30 -6.29 4.44
CA CYS A 143 -13.53 -7.67 4.00
C CYS A 143 -14.32 -7.76 2.70
N PHE A 144 -15.25 -6.82 2.47
CA PHE A 144 -16.00 -6.75 1.23
C PHE A 144 -15.08 -6.45 0.04
N LEU A 145 -14.16 -5.48 0.17
CA LEU A 145 -13.18 -5.18 -0.88
C LEU A 145 -12.25 -6.37 -1.16
N ASP A 146 -11.77 -7.06 -0.13
CA ASP A 146 -10.93 -8.26 -0.27
C ASP A 146 -11.66 -9.39 -1.00
N SER A 147 -12.93 -9.61 -0.67
CA SER A 147 -13.81 -10.58 -1.35
C SER A 147 -14.03 -10.20 -2.82
N CYS A 148 -14.30 -8.93 -3.10
CA CYS A 148 -14.47 -8.44 -4.47
C CYS A 148 -13.20 -8.61 -5.30
N ALA A 149 -12.03 -8.32 -4.74
CA ALA A 149 -10.74 -8.56 -5.41
C ALA A 149 -10.53 -10.05 -5.72
N THR A 150 -10.82 -10.93 -4.75
CA THR A 150 -10.70 -12.39 -4.89
C THR A 150 -11.65 -12.95 -5.96
N LEU A 151 -12.89 -12.45 -6.00
CA LEU A 151 -13.91 -12.84 -6.98
C LEU A 151 -13.79 -12.10 -8.31
N GLN A 152 -12.76 -11.28 -8.49
CA GLN A 152 -12.51 -10.49 -9.71
C GLN A 152 -13.68 -9.57 -10.09
N LEU A 153 -14.38 -9.03 -9.09
CA LEU A 153 -15.52 -8.13 -9.28
C LEU A 153 -15.03 -6.67 -9.48
N PRO A 154 -15.58 -5.93 -10.46
CA PRO A 154 -15.20 -4.54 -10.73
C PRO A 154 -15.77 -3.57 -9.69
N VAL A 155 -15.14 -3.54 -8.51
CA VAL A 155 -15.55 -2.73 -7.35
C VAL A 155 -14.42 -1.82 -6.91
N THR A 156 -14.74 -0.54 -6.65
CA THR A 156 -13.82 0.43 -6.04
C THR A 156 -14.41 0.95 -4.73
N GLY A 157 -13.64 0.90 -3.65
CA GLY A 157 -13.97 1.54 -2.39
C GLY A 157 -13.59 3.02 -2.39
N TYR A 158 -14.48 3.88 -1.89
CA TYR A 158 -14.21 5.29 -1.64
C TYR A 158 -14.45 5.61 -0.17
N GLY A 159 -13.51 6.33 0.43
CA GLY A 159 -13.58 6.79 1.80
C GLY A 159 -12.75 8.05 2.03
N ILE A 160 -12.58 8.41 3.30
CA ILE A 160 -11.84 9.58 3.73
C ILE A 160 -10.50 9.14 4.31
N ARG A 161 -9.43 9.86 3.97
CA ARG A 161 -8.08 9.62 4.53
C ARG A 161 -7.94 10.38 5.85
N TYR A 162 -8.37 9.77 6.95
CA TYR A 162 -8.28 10.37 8.29
C TYR A 162 -6.84 10.50 8.77
N GLU A 163 -6.50 11.67 9.32
CA GLU A 163 -5.15 11.94 9.80
C GLU A 163 -4.88 11.30 11.17
N TYR A 164 -5.89 11.28 12.04
CA TYR A 164 -5.76 10.90 13.45
C TYR A 164 -6.63 9.70 13.88
N GLY A 165 -7.24 9.00 12.91
CA GLY A 165 -8.21 7.94 13.19
C GLY A 165 -9.34 8.42 14.12
N MET A 166 -9.73 7.58 15.07
CA MET A 166 -10.67 7.94 16.16
C MET A 166 -9.92 8.39 17.41
N PHE A 167 -9.17 7.48 18.05
CA PHE A 167 -8.20 7.79 19.11
C PHE A 167 -7.34 6.55 19.41
N ARG A 168 -6.16 6.79 19.98
CA ARG A 168 -5.34 5.79 20.65
C ARG A 168 -5.77 5.71 22.11
N GLN A 169 -6.21 4.52 22.53
CA GLN A 169 -6.62 4.28 23.91
C GLN A 169 -5.40 4.05 24.81
N LYS A 170 -5.33 4.79 25.92
CA LYS A 170 -4.38 4.58 27.01
C LYS A 170 -5.13 4.38 28.31
N ILE A 171 -4.64 3.49 29.17
CA ILE A 171 -5.19 3.30 30.52
C ILE A 171 -4.27 3.97 31.53
N GLU A 172 -4.76 4.98 32.23
CA GLU A 172 -4.06 5.67 33.31
C GLU A 172 -4.88 5.61 34.59
N ASN A 173 -4.29 5.10 35.66
CA ASN A 173 -4.95 4.96 36.97
C ASN A 173 -6.35 4.28 36.89
N GLY A 174 -6.48 3.26 36.03
CA GLY A 174 -7.72 2.50 35.85
C GLY A 174 -8.79 3.20 35.00
N ARG A 175 -8.47 4.32 34.34
CA ARG A 175 -9.39 5.08 33.48
C ARG A 175 -8.87 5.19 32.05
N GLN A 176 -9.78 5.29 31.09
CA GLN A 176 -9.46 5.58 29.69
C GLN A 176 -9.00 7.03 29.53
N VAL A 177 -7.91 7.19 28.80
CA VAL A 177 -7.40 8.46 28.29
C VAL A 177 -7.26 8.33 26.77
N GLU A 178 -7.72 9.35 26.04
CA GLU A 178 -7.78 9.37 24.58
C GLU A 178 -6.68 10.28 24.04
N GLU A 179 -5.83 9.76 23.17
CA GLU A 179 -4.80 10.52 22.47
C GLU A 179 -5.02 10.42 20.94
N PRO A 180 -4.61 11.43 20.14
CA PRO A 180 -4.66 11.32 18.68
C PRO A 180 -3.82 10.14 18.17
N ASP A 181 -4.34 9.39 17.18
CA ASP A 181 -3.58 8.29 16.57
C ASP A 181 -2.71 8.80 15.42
N HIS A 182 -1.39 8.89 15.66
CA HIS A 182 -0.43 9.42 14.70
C HIS A 182 0.09 8.37 13.69
N TRP A 183 -0.78 7.54 13.14
CA TRP A 183 -0.42 6.47 12.18
C TRP A 183 0.25 7.00 10.89
N LEU A 184 0.01 8.27 10.53
CA LEU A 184 0.63 8.97 9.39
C LEU A 184 1.85 9.81 9.74
N ARG A 185 2.43 9.67 10.94
CA ARG A 185 3.64 10.41 11.31
C ARG A 185 4.84 10.05 10.42
N GLY A 186 4.86 8.82 9.91
CA GLY A 186 5.80 8.35 8.89
C GLY A 186 5.18 8.40 7.48
N SER A 187 5.96 8.00 6.48
CA SER A 187 5.40 7.76 5.16
C SER A 187 4.54 6.49 5.17
N ASN A 188 3.32 6.56 4.64
CA ASN A 188 2.53 5.37 4.33
C ASN A 188 3.00 4.78 2.99
N PRO A 189 3.69 3.63 2.95
CA PRO A 189 4.20 3.07 1.70
C PRO A 189 3.08 2.57 0.79
N TRP A 190 1.85 2.38 1.25
CA TRP A 190 0.78 1.76 0.45
C TRP A 190 -0.02 2.74 -0.42
N GLU A 191 0.02 4.03 -0.11
CA GLU A 191 -0.74 5.03 -0.85
C GLU A 191 0.04 5.64 -2.02
N ILE A 192 -0.70 6.09 -3.04
CA ILE A 192 -0.16 6.84 -4.16
C ILE A 192 -1.01 8.09 -4.34
N PRO A 193 -0.45 9.29 -4.11
CA PRO A 193 -1.18 10.53 -4.33
C PRO A 193 -1.50 10.71 -5.82
N ARG A 194 -2.69 11.26 -6.11
CA ARG A 194 -3.13 11.59 -7.47
C ARG A 194 -3.59 13.06 -7.55
N PRO A 195 -2.65 14.04 -7.48
CA PRO A 195 -2.99 15.47 -7.51
C PRO A 195 -3.76 15.89 -8.77
N GLU A 196 -3.66 15.13 -9.86
CA GLU A 196 -4.39 15.34 -11.10
C GLU A 196 -5.92 15.22 -10.96
N TYR A 197 -6.43 14.62 -9.88
CA TYR A 197 -7.86 14.52 -9.60
C TYR A 197 -8.37 15.58 -8.61
N SER A 198 -7.51 16.49 -8.15
CA SER A 198 -7.91 17.56 -7.24
C SER A 198 -8.85 18.56 -7.95
N GLN A 199 -10.01 18.80 -7.35
CA GLN A 199 -10.91 19.89 -7.76
C GLN A 199 -10.51 21.16 -7.01
N LYS A 200 -10.48 22.30 -7.72
CA LYS A 200 -10.19 23.63 -7.17
C LYS A 200 -11.48 24.39 -6.92
#